data_AF-A0A7V9HRS2-F1
#
_entry.id   AF-A0A7V9HRS2-F1
#
_cell.length_a   1.000
_cell.length_b   1.000
_cell.length_c   1.000
_cell.angle_alpha   90.00
_cell.angle_beta   90.00
_cell.angle_gamma   90.00
#
_symmetry.space_group_name_H-M   'P 1'
#
loop_
_entity.id
_entity.type
_entity.pdbx_description
1 polymer ?
#
loop_
_entity_poly.entity_id
_entity_poly.type
_entity_poly.pdbx_seq_one_letter_code
_entity_poly.pdbx_strand_id
1 'polypeptide(L)'
;MFSFLGGQAKQLVVSQTIPRGGRHWVINLASDFRVVYDSDEYRVGREDLGVLDIDKDGRYEILQEITAFYGFNNFSSAETPLPLIIFKYDEKAGKYLPANHLFQEYALKGIESEIGNLNSDESGYLSKRLDIALQYVFAGKEQEAWAFFDREYKHPDKEAVKSHIKAVLKEHPVYRFIYGKRAT
;
A
#
# COMPACT_ATOMS: atom_id res chain seq x y z
N MET A 1 22.29 2.08 -12.17
CA MET A 1 22.57 1.80 -10.75
C MET A 1 22.32 3.08 -9.99
N PHE A 2 21.45 3.03 -8.98
CA PHE A 2 20.91 4.22 -8.29
C PHE A 2 21.21 4.11 -6.80
N SER A 3 21.43 5.25 -6.13
CA SER A 3 21.72 5.29 -4.69
C SER A 3 20.42 5.55 -3.94
N PHE A 4 19.70 4.47 -3.63
CA PHE A 4 18.48 4.51 -2.83
C PHE A 4 18.76 4.85 -1.37
N LEU A 5 19.89 4.39 -0.85
CA LEU A 5 20.26 4.53 0.56
C LEU A 5 21.21 5.71 0.83
N GLY A 6 21.50 6.51 -0.19
CA GLY A 6 22.45 7.61 -0.13
C GLY A 6 23.92 7.18 -0.11
N GLY A 7 24.81 8.19 -0.17
CA GLY A 7 26.26 7.99 -0.10
C GLY A 7 26.84 7.12 -1.23
N GLN A 8 27.85 6.30 -0.91
CA GLN A 8 28.49 5.39 -1.88
C GLN A 8 27.76 4.05 -2.05
N ALA A 9 26.65 3.83 -1.33
CA ALA A 9 25.87 2.62 -1.47
C ALA A 9 25.27 2.54 -2.87
N LYS A 10 25.32 1.35 -3.46
CA LYS A 10 24.85 1.09 -4.81
C LYS A 10 23.79 0.02 -4.74
N GLN A 11 22.61 0.33 -5.27
CA GLN A 11 21.53 -0.65 -5.37
C GLN A 11 21.23 -1.01 -6.83
N LEU A 12 20.96 -2.30 -7.04
CA LEU A 12 20.40 -2.84 -8.26
C LEU A 12 18.90 -3.05 -8.05
N VAL A 13 18.10 -2.49 -8.96
CA VAL A 13 16.67 -2.77 -9.05
C VAL A 13 16.47 -3.83 -10.12
N VAL A 14 15.78 -4.91 -9.77
CA VAL A 14 15.34 -5.92 -10.72
C VAL A 14 13.82 -5.85 -10.77
N SER A 15 13.27 -5.63 -11.97
CA SER A 15 11.83 -5.58 -12.20
C SER A 15 11.43 -6.66 -13.18
N GLN A 16 10.53 -7.53 -12.74
CA GLN A 16 9.79 -8.43 -13.60
C GLN A 16 8.45 -7.78 -13.90
N THR A 17 8.30 -7.22 -15.10
CA THR A 17 7.07 -6.52 -15.50
C THR A 17 6.09 -7.52 -16.12
N ILE A 18 5.12 -7.97 -15.33
CA ILE A 18 3.98 -8.77 -15.77
C ILE A 18 2.72 -7.93 -15.56
N PRO A 19 1.80 -7.86 -16.55
CA PRO A 19 0.55 -7.14 -16.38
C PRO A 19 -0.18 -7.55 -15.09
N ARG A 20 -0.38 -6.59 -14.18
CA ARG A 20 -1.07 -6.77 -12.88
C ARG A 20 -0.43 -7.78 -11.91
N GLY A 21 0.82 -8.18 -12.14
CA GLY A 21 1.48 -9.19 -11.32
C GLY A 21 3.00 -9.10 -11.35
N GLY A 22 3.54 -7.92 -11.61
CA GLY A 22 4.98 -7.74 -11.63
C GLY A 22 5.59 -7.84 -10.23
N ARG A 23 6.89 -8.14 -10.23
CA ARG A 23 7.68 -8.36 -9.01
C ARG A 23 8.95 -7.54 -9.06
N HIS A 24 9.29 -6.95 -7.93
CA HIS A 24 10.43 -6.05 -7.84
C HIS A 24 11.33 -6.45 -6.68
N TRP A 25 12.64 -6.40 -6.94
CA TRP A 25 13.67 -6.57 -5.93
C TRP A 25 14.56 -5.35 -5.91
N VAL A 26 14.99 -4.96 -4.70
CA VAL A 26 16.12 -4.04 -4.52
C VAL A 26 17.24 -4.80 -3.83
N ILE A 27 18.40 -4.84 -4.48
CA ILE A 27 19.58 -5.55 -4.02
C ILE A 27 20.64 -4.52 -3.65
N ASN A 28 21.08 -4.54 -2.40
CA ASN A 28 22.24 -3.77 -1.97
C ASN A 28 23.52 -4.49 -2.39
N LEU A 29 24.43 -3.78 -3.06
CA LEU A 29 25.68 -4.32 -3.59
C LEU A 29 26.89 -4.03 -2.69
N ALA A 30 26.70 -3.33 -1.58
CA ALA A 30 27.79 -2.97 -0.67
C ALA A 30 28.19 -4.17 0.21
N SER A 31 29.48 -4.55 0.13
CA SER A 31 30.23 -5.53 0.94
C SER A 31 29.70 -6.97 1.04
N ASP A 32 28.39 -7.19 1.02
CA ASP A 32 27.73 -8.49 0.98
C ASP A 32 26.39 -8.33 0.24
N PHE A 33 26.28 -8.93 -0.95
CA PHE A 33 25.07 -8.82 -1.77
C PHE A 33 23.83 -9.26 -0.99
N ARG A 34 22.89 -8.34 -0.77
CA ARG A 34 21.69 -8.62 0.03
C ARG A 34 20.45 -8.05 -0.62
N VAL A 35 19.40 -8.87 -0.73
CA VAL A 35 18.05 -8.40 -1.06
C VAL A 35 17.55 -7.58 0.13
N VAL A 36 17.34 -6.28 -0.09
CA VAL A 36 16.84 -5.34 0.93
C VAL A 36 15.37 -5.01 0.71
N TYR A 37 14.78 -5.44 -0.41
CA TYR A 37 13.35 -5.36 -0.69
C TYR A 37 12.96 -6.46 -1.68
N ASP A 38 11.82 -7.10 -1.43
CA ASP A 38 11.14 -8.03 -2.34
C ASP A 38 9.64 -7.74 -2.24
N SER A 39 9.01 -7.34 -3.35
CA SER A 39 7.60 -6.95 -3.35
C SER A 39 6.65 -8.11 -2.99
N ASP A 40 7.07 -9.36 -3.25
CA ASP A 40 6.28 -10.56 -2.98
C ASP A 40 6.16 -10.85 -1.48
N GLU A 41 7.17 -10.50 -0.67
CA GLU A 41 7.09 -10.57 0.81
C GLU A 41 5.90 -9.79 1.36
N TYR A 42 5.47 -8.76 0.63
CA TYR A 42 4.42 -7.85 1.05
C TYR A 42 3.13 -7.98 0.23
N ARG A 43 3.10 -8.86 -0.78
CA ARG A 43 1.99 -9.01 -1.73
C ARG A 43 1.60 -7.69 -2.41
N VAL A 44 2.60 -6.90 -2.77
CA VAL A 44 2.45 -5.65 -3.49
C VAL A 44 3.13 -5.73 -4.85
N GLY A 45 2.78 -4.78 -5.71
CA GLY A 45 3.51 -4.52 -6.93
C GLY A 45 2.80 -4.94 -8.20
N ARG A 46 3.23 -4.27 -9.27
CA ARG A 46 2.59 -4.20 -10.57
C ARG A 46 3.68 -4.06 -11.63
N GLU A 47 3.40 -3.38 -12.73
CA GLU A 47 4.35 -3.15 -13.80
C GLU A 47 5.48 -2.18 -13.39
N ASP A 48 5.15 -1.20 -12.56
CA ASP A 48 5.99 -0.06 -12.21
C ASP A 48 6.48 -0.10 -10.76
N LEU A 49 7.68 0.46 -10.53
CA LEU A 49 8.25 0.69 -9.20
C LEU A 49 8.40 2.20 -8.96
N GLY A 50 7.61 2.76 -8.05
CA GLY A 50 7.72 4.16 -7.65
C GLY A 50 8.81 4.35 -6.59
N VAL A 51 9.56 5.45 -6.68
CA VAL A 51 10.63 5.80 -5.74
C VAL A 51 10.61 7.30 -5.48
N LEU A 52 10.65 7.71 -4.22
CA LEU A 52 10.61 9.12 -3.82
C LEU A 52 11.22 9.30 -2.44
N ASP A 53 12.00 10.36 -2.25
CA ASP A 53 12.48 10.80 -0.93
C ASP A 53 11.40 11.71 -0.31
N ILE A 54 10.51 11.11 0.49
CA ILE A 54 9.31 11.78 1.00
C ILE A 54 9.65 12.75 2.13
N ASP A 55 10.56 12.36 3.04
CA ASP A 55 10.98 13.20 4.17
C ASP A 55 12.28 13.99 3.96
N LYS A 56 12.88 13.88 2.77
CA LYS A 56 14.08 14.63 2.35
C LYS A 56 15.31 14.28 3.17
N ASP A 57 15.41 13.03 3.62
CA ASP A 57 16.55 12.53 4.40
C ASP A 57 17.71 12.01 3.51
N GLY A 58 17.54 12.07 2.18
CA GLY A 58 18.50 11.59 1.19
C GLY A 58 18.42 10.08 0.95
N ARG A 59 17.42 9.40 1.52
CA ARG A 59 17.07 8.00 1.25
C ARG A 59 15.69 7.96 0.63
N TYR A 60 15.55 7.09 -0.36
CA TYR A 60 14.33 6.98 -1.11
C TYR A 60 13.41 5.93 -0.49
N GLU A 61 12.15 6.28 -0.28
CA GLU A 61 11.06 5.36 -0.07
C GLU A 61 10.67 4.66 -1.38
N ILE A 62 10.17 3.43 -1.24
CA ILE A 62 9.58 2.65 -2.34
C ILE A 62 8.06 2.77 -2.27
N LEU A 63 7.42 2.97 -3.41
CA LEU A 63 5.98 3.20 -3.55
C LEU A 63 5.38 2.11 -4.43
N GLN A 64 4.45 1.32 -3.88
CA GLN A 64 3.80 0.19 -4.57
C GLN A 64 2.34 0.04 -4.17
N GLU A 65 1.50 -0.36 -5.12
CA GLU A 65 0.08 -0.62 -4.88
C GLU A 65 -0.14 -2.05 -4.35
N ILE A 66 -1.15 -2.22 -3.49
CA ILE A 66 -1.67 -3.55 -3.15
C ILE A 66 -2.55 -4.07 -4.28
N THR A 67 -2.25 -5.27 -4.76
CA THR A 67 -3.01 -5.95 -5.82
C THR A 67 -3.95 -7.03 -5.31
N ALA A 68 -3.99 -7.24 -3.98
CA ALA A 68 -4.81 -8.26 -3.32
C ALA A 68 -6.32 -8.11 -3.54
N PHE A 69 -6.77 -6.94 -4.02
CA PHE A 69 -8.19 -6.65 -4.27
C PHE A 69 -8.61 -6.87 -5.73
N TYR A 70 -7.71 -7.34 -6.62
CA TYR A 70 -8.12 -7.69 -7.98
C TYR A 70 -9.20 -8.78 -7.99
N GLY A 71 -10.26 -8.55 -8.76
CA GLY A 71 -11.41 -9.45 -8.85
C GLY A 71 -12.34 -9.39 -7.62
N PHE A 72 -12.10 -8.49 -6.68
CA PHE A 72 -12.96 -8.30 -5.52
C PHE A 72 -14.33 -7.73 -5.93
N ASN A 73 -15.40 -8.32 -5.39
CA ASN A 73 -16.79 -7.86 -5.53
C ASN A 73 -17.26 -7.62 -6.97
N ASN A 74 -16.75 -8.39 -7.94
CA ASN A 74 -17.02 -8.23 -9.38
C ASN A 74 -16.68 -6.84 -9.95
N PHE A 75 -15.82 -6.06 -9.27
CA PHE A 75 -15.33 -4.82 -9.83
C PHE A 75 -14.54 -5.08 -11.10
N SER A 76 -14.68 -4.19 -12.08
CA SER A 76 -13.76 -4.19 -13.20
C SER A 76 -12.34 -3.91 -12.69
N SER A 77 -11.33 -4.30 -13.47
CA SER A 77 -9.93 -4.02 -13.09
C SER A 77 -9.63 -2.52 -12.97
N ALA A 78 -10.42 -1.66 -13.63
CA ALA A 78 -10.29 -0.21 -13.56
C ALA A 78 -10.91 0.39 -12.29
N GLU A 79 -11.81 -0.35 -11.64
CA GLU A 79 -12.52 0.05 -10.42
C GLU A 79 -11.97 -0.67 -9.18
N THR A 80 -10.97 -1.52 -9.35
CA THR A 80 -10.35 -2.23 -8.24
C THR A 80 -9.60 -1.22 -7.36
N PRO A 81 -9.83 -1.20 -6.04
CA PRO A 81 -9.02 -0.44 -5.10
C PRO A 81 -7.56 -0.88 -5.13
N LEU A 82 -6.65 0.07 -5.21
CA LEU A 82 -5.20 -0.18 -5.32
C LEU A 82 -4.47 0.74 -4.33
N PRO A 83 -4.68 0.58 -3.01
CA PRO A 83 -4.13 1.49 -2.03
C PRO A 83 -2.59 1.47 -2.09
N LEU A 84 -2.02 2.67 -2.08
CA LEU A 84 -0.59 2.88 -2.16
C LEU A 84 0.10 2.53 -0.84
N ILE A 85 1.16 1.73 -0.90
CA ILE A 85 2.04 1.38 0.21
C ILE A 85 3.39 2.04 0.03
N ILE A 86 3.84 2.68 1.09
CA ILE A 86 5.12 3.35 1.22
C ILE A 86 6.01 2.44 2.06
N PHE A 87 7.22 2.15 1.57
CA PHE A 87 8.22 1.41 2.30
C PHE A 87 9.42 2.29 2.59
N LYS A 88 9.86 2.30 3.85
CA LYS A 88 11.07 3.00 4.30
C LYS A 88 12.15 2.00 4.67
N TYR A 89 13.41 2.33 4.37
CA TYR A 89 14.54 1.50 4.77
C TYR A 89 14.77 1.59 6.28
N ASP A 90 14.74 0.45 6.96
CA ASP A 90 15.10 0.33 8.37
C ASP A 90 16.53 -0.20 8.48
N GLU A 91 17.43 0.60 9.07
CA GLU A 91 18.85 0.23 9.20
C GLU A 91 19.05 -1.00 10.08
N LYS A 92 18.26 -1.13 11.15
CA LYS A 92 18.41 -2.20 12.14
C LYS A 92 18.00 -3.55 11.55
N ALA A 93 16.92 -3.57 10.77
CA ALA A 93 16.49 -4.74 10.01
C ALA A 93 17.33 -4.96 8.75
N GLY A 94 17.97 -3.90 8.24
CA GLY A 94 18.72 -3.88 6.99
C GLY A 94 17.83 -4.15 5.78
N LYS A 95 16.57 -3.70 5.82
CA LYS A 95 15.59 -3.88 4.73
C LYS A 95 14.49 -2.83 4.75
N TYR A 96 13.80 -2.71 3.62
CA TYR A 96 12.59 -1.89 3.47
C TYR A 96 11.40 -2.53 4.20
N LEU A 97 10.69 -1.73 5.00
CA LEU A 97 9.52 -2.11 5.79
C LEU A 97 8.34 -1.17 5.50
N PRO A 98 7.07 -1.65 5.62
CA PRO A 98 5.91 -0.79 5.42
C PRO A 98 5.90 0.41 6.39
N ALA A 99 5.64 1.60 5.87
CA ALA A 99 5.84 2.87 6.57
C ALA A 99 4.68 3.86 6.41
N ASN A 100 3.55 3.49 5.80
CA ASN A 100 2.39 4.38 5.65
C ASN A 100 1.94 5.06 6.94
N HIS A 101 1.98 4.35 8.07
CA HIS A 101 1.63 4.89 9.39
C HIS A 101 2.58 6.01 9.87
N LEU A 102 3.78 6.10 9.30
CA LEU A 102 4.76 7.18 9.52
C LEU A 102 4.57 8.33 8.51
N PHE A 103 3.96 8.05 7.35
CA PHE A 103 3.76 9.00 6.24
C PHE A 103 2.28 9.26 5.96
N GLN A 104 1.47 9.41 7.00
CA GLN A 104 0.00 9.50 6.86
C GLN A 104 -0.46 10.65 5.97
N GLU A 105 0.21 11.81 6.07
CA GLU A 105 -0.10 12.98 5.26
C GLU A 105 0.12 12.70 3.76
N TYR A 106 1.18 11.98 3.41
CA TYR A 106 1.44 11.58 2.04
C TYR A 106 0.47 10.49 1.58
N ALA A 107 0.26 9.47 2.43
CA ALA A 107 -0.62 8.34 2.14
C ALA A 107 -2.09 8.74 1.95
N LEU A 108 -2.52 9.84 2.56
CA LEU A 108 -3.90 10.37 2.48
C LEU A 108 -3.98 11.68 1.70
N LYS A 109 -2.94 11.99 0.90
CA LYS A 109 -2.89 13.23 0.14
C LYS A 109 -4.07 13.29 -0.85
N GLY A 110 -4.94 14.27 -0.67
CA GLY A 110 -6.10 14.49 -1.54
C GLY A 110 -7.38 13.77 -1.11
N ILE A 111 -7.34 12.98 -0.02
CA ILE A 111 -8.49 12.18 0.43
C ILE A 111 -9.75 13.02 0.68
N GLU A 112 -9.62 14.23 1.22
CA GLU A 112 -10.76 15.12 1.48
C GLU A 112 -11.44 15.58 0.19
N SER A 113 -10.65 15.81 -0.87
CA SER A 113 -11.18 16.13 -2.20
C SER A 113 -11.89 14.93 -2.80
N GLU A 114 -11.33 13.73 -2.65
CA GLU A 114 -11.95 12.49 -3.12
C GLU A 114 -13.29 12.23 -2.42
N ILE A 115 -13.35 12.44 -1.11
CA ILE A 115 -14.57 12.34 -0.30
C ILE A 115 -15.59 13.39 -0.75
N GLY A 116 -15.18 14.65 -0.97
CA GLY A 116 -16.06 15.71 -1.44
C GLY A 116 -16.65 15.47 -2.84
N ASN A 117 -15.98 14.66 -3.65
CA ASN A 117 -16.43 14.27 -4.99
C ASN A 117 -17.27 12.98 -5.02
N LEU A 118 -17.60 12.40 -3.86
CA LEU A 118 -18.51 11.26 -3.79
C LEU A 118 -19.95 11.73 -4.01
N ASN A 119 -20.57 11.31 -5.11
CA ASN A 119 -22.01 11.48 -5.29
C ASN A 119 -22.78 10.53 -4.37
N SER A 120 -23.73 11.05 -3.61
CA SER A 120 -24.48 10.30 -2.58
C SER A 120 -25.29 9.12 -3.13
N ASP A 121 -25.74 9.19 -4.39
CA ASP A 121 -26.83 8.34 -4.89
C ASP A 121 -26.42 7.32 -5.97
N GLU A 122 -25.14 7.29 -6.37
CA GLU A 122 -24.71 6.40 -7.47
C GLU A 122 -23.95 5.15 -6.99
N SER A 123 -24.46 3.99 -7.39
CA SER A 123 -23.83 2.67 -7.25
C SER A 123 -22.44 2.60 -7.90
N GLY A 124 -22.16 3.47 -8.88
CA GLY A 124 -20.85 3.60 -9.53
C GLY A 124 -19.71 4.09 -8.62
N TYR A 125 -20.00 4.48 -7.37
CA TYR A 125 -19.00 4.97 -6.41
C TYR A 125 -18.68 3.97 -5.30
N LEU A 126 -19.18 2.72 -5.36
CA LEU A 126 -18.88 1.71 -4.34
C LEU A 126 -17.38 1.36 -4.29
N SER A 127 -16.74 1.25 -5.45
CA SER A 127 -15.29 1.05 -5.58
C SER A 127 -14.51 2.20 -4.94
N LYS A 128 -14.88 3.45 -5.23
CA LYS A 128 -14.21 4.64 -4.66
C LYS A 128 -14.37 4.72 -3.14
N ARG A 129 -15.55 4.43 -2.61
CA ARG A 129 -15.77 4.37 -1.15
C ARG A 129 -14.91 3.29 -0.50
N LEU A 130 -14.78 2.14 -1.16
CA LEU A 130 -13.90 1.09 -0.67
C LEU A 130 -12.43 1.52 -0.73
N ASP A 131 -12.01 2.14 -1.82
CA ASP A 131 -10.64 2.62 -1.98
C ASP A 131 -10.27 3.64 -0.89
N ILE A 132 -11.11 4.64 -0.63
CA ILE A 132 -10.90 5.60 0.46
C ILE A 132 -10.80 4.90 1.82
N ALA A 133 -11.69 3.94 2.10
CA ALA A 133 -11.62 3.18 3.34
C ALA A 133 -10.28 2.41 3.46
N LEU A 134 -9.82 1.77 2.38
CA LEU A 134 -8.56 1.04 2.37
C LEU A 134 -7.33 1.96 2.49
N GLN A 135 -7.37 3.15 1.89
CA GLN A 135 -6.33 4.17 2.08
C GLN A 135 -6.19 4.54 3.56
N TYR A 136 -7.30 4.78 4.27
CA TYR A 136 -7.27 5.00 5.73
C TYR A 136 -6.74 3.78 6.51
N VAL A 137 -7.18 2.56 6.15
CA VAL A 137 -6.67 1.33 6.79
C VAL A 137 -5.16 1.25 6.66
N PHE A 138 -4.61 1.41 5.45
CA PHE A 138 -3.17 1.29 5.25
C PHE A 138 -2.40 2.51 5.77
N ALA A 139 -3.03 3.67 5.96
CA ALA A 139 -2.44 4.81 6.66
C ALA A 139 -2.33 4.63 8.19
N GLY A 140 -2.76 3.50 8.76
CA GLY A 140 -2.74 3.30 10.22
C GLY A 140 -3.97 3.86 10.95
N LYS A 141 -5.03 4.24 10.21
CA LYS A 141 -6.26 4.85 10.71
C LYS A 141 -7.46 3.91 10.60
N GLU A 142 -7.33 2.70 11.17
CA GLU A 142 -8.35 1.66 11.04
C GLU A 142 -9.72 2.07 11.57
N GLN A 143 -9.77 2.78 12.70
CA GLN A 143 -11.05 3.19 13.29
C GLN A 143 -11.76 4.20 12.39
N GLU A 144 -11.04 5.20 11.88
CA GLU A 144 -11.57 6.19 10.95
C GLU A 144 -11.98 5.54 9.63
N ALA A 145 -11.23 4.56 9.13
CA ALA A 145 -11.56 3.81 7.94
C ALA A 145 -12.93 3.11 8.05
N TRP A 146 -13.16 2.40 9.15
CA TRP A 146 -14.41 1.68 9.34
C TRP A 146 -15.58 2.61 9.65
N ALA A 147 -15.34 3.71 10.37
CA ALA A 147 -16.35 4.74 10.58
C ALA A 147 -16.77 5.39 9.25
N PHE A 148 -15.81 5.69 8.38
CA PHE A 148 -16.07 6.17 7.02
C PHE A 148 -16.87 5.14 6.21
N PHE A 149 -16.41 3.88 6.16
CA PHE A 149 -17.09 2.83 5.41
C PHE A 149 -18.54 2.64 5.86
N ASP A 150 -18.79 2.58 7.17
CA ASP A 150 -20.15 2.40 7.71
C ASP A 150 -21.07 3.59 7.41
N ARG A 151 -20.49 4.79 7.34
CA ARG A 151 -21.20 6.02 7.01
C ARG A 151 -21.47 6.14 5.51
N GLU A 152 -20.52 5.83 4.65
CA GLU A 152 -20.64 6.11 3.20
C GLU A 152 -21.15 4.92 2.38
N TYR A 153 -20.86 3.69 2.78
CA TYR A 153 -21.27 2.50 2.04
C TYR A 153 -22.70 2.11 2.41
N LYS A 154 -23.69 2.44 1.56
CA LYS A 154 -25.13 2.24 1.85
C LYS A 154 -25.77 1.02 1.20
N HIS A 155 -25.01 0.28 0.40
CA HIS A 155 -25.57 -0.86 -0.34
C HIS A 155 -25.92 -2.03 0.61
N PRO A 156 -26.96 -2.84 0.34
CA PRO A 156 -27.40 -3.92 1.24
C PRO A 156 -26.36 -5.00 1.56
N ASP A 157 -25.34 -5.17 0.71
CA ASP A 157 -24.25 -6.14 0.90
C ASP A 157 -23.12 -5.63 1.81
N LYS A 158 -23.25 -4.43 2.38
CA LYS A 158 -22.23 -3.75 3.22
C LYS A 158 -21.53 -4.68 4.20
N GLU A 159 -22.28 -5.45 4.99
CA GLU A 159 -21.71 -6.33 6.01
C GLU A 159 -20.93 -7.51 5.41
N ALA A 160 -21.40 -8.05 4.27
CA ALA A 160 -20.70 -9.11 3.55
C ALA A 160 -19.39 -8.58 2.95
N VAL A 161 -19.43 -7.42 2.31
CA VAL A 161 -18.26 -6.73 1.75
C VAL A 161 -17.24 -6.42 2.85
N LYS A 162 -17.68 -5.80 3.95
CA LYS A 162 -16.83 -5.49 5.11
C LYS A 162 -16.17 -6.73 5.69
N SER A 163 -16.93 -7.81 5.86
CA SER A 163 -16.42 -9.08 6.39
C SER A 163 -15.37 -9.71 5.47
N HIS A 164 -15.61 -9.68 4.16
CA HIS A 164 -14.66 -10.19 3.17
C HIS A 164 -13.37 -9.35 3.16
N ILE A 165 -13.46 -8.02 3.17
CA ILE A 165 -12.29 -7.14 3.25
C ILE A 165 -11.48 -7.44 4.51
N LYS A 166 -12.14 -7.55 5.67
CA LYS A 166 -11.47 -7.89 6.93
C LYS A 166 -10.75 -9.23 6.88
N ALA A 167 -11.33 -10.23 6.21
CA ALA A 167 -10.68 -11.52 6.00
C ALA A 167 -9.40 -11.38 5.15
N VAL A 168 -9.46 -10.61 4.05
CA VAL A 168 -8.28 -10.32 3.21
C VAL A 168 -7.20 -9.57 4.03
N LEU A 169 -7.58 -8.52 4.75
CA LEU A 169 -6.68 -7.70 5.55
C LEU A 169 -5.96 -8.53 6.63
N LYS A 170 -6.69 -9.39 7.34
CA LYS A 170 -6.13 -10.24 8.41
C LYS A 170 -4.94 -11.08 7.94
N GLU A 171 -4.97 -11.54 6.69
CA GLU A 171 -3.92 -12.35 6.09
C GLU A 171 -2.89 -11.51 5.29
N HIS A 172 -3.11 -10.20 5.14
CA HIS A 172 -2.24 -9.33 4.35
C HIS A 172 -0.97 -8.93 5.11
N PRO A 173 0.25 -9.17 4.57
CA PRO A 173 1.50 -8.90 5.29
C PRO A 173 1.64 -7.44 5.74
N VAL A 174 1.30 -6.48 4.88
CA VAL A 174 1.36 -5.04 5.20
C VAL A 174 0.42 -4.68 6.34
N TYR A 175 -0.82 -5.17 6.33
CA TYR A 175 -1.79 -4.90 7.39
C TYR A 175 -1.30 -5.49 8.73
N ARG A 176 -0.81 -6.73 8.70
CA ARG A 176 -0.22 -7.38 9.88
C ARG A 176 1.02 -6.65 10.40
N PHE A 177 1.81 -6.01 9.53
CA PHE A 177 2.95 -5.20 9.96
C PHE A 177 2.50 -3.94 10.70
N ILE A 178 1.49 -3.24 10.18
CA ILE A 178 0.99 -1.98 10.75
C ILE A 178 0.25 -2.22 12.08
N TYR A 179 -0.60 -3.25 12.15
CA TYR A 179 -1.51 -3.49 13.29
C TYR A 179 -1.14 -4.68 14.16
N GLY A 180 -0.20 -5.52 13.72
CA GLY A 180 0.31 -6.61 14.53
C GLY A 180 1.08 -6.05 15.72
N LYS A 181 0.81 -6.57 16.92
CA LYS A 181 1.67 -6.30 18.08
C LYS A 181 3.09 -6.69 17.70
N ARG A 182 4.02 -5.72 17.71
CA ARG A 182 5.46 -6.03 17.71
C ARG A 182 5.68 -7.04 18.83
N ALA A 183 6.15 -8.25 18.49
CA ALA A 183 6.86 -9.05 19.47
C ALA A 183 8.04 -8.16 19.90
N THR A 184 7.91 -7.61 21.10
CA THR A 184 8.96 -6.86 21.78
C THR A 184 9.92 -7.86 22.38
#